data_AF-A0A3R6XZ24-F1
#
_entry.id   AF-A0A3R6XZ24-F1
#
_cell.length_a   1.000
_cell.length_b   1.000
_cell.length_c   1.000
_cell.angle_alpha   90.00
_cell.angle_beta   90.00
_cell.angle_gamma   90.00
#
_symmetry.space_group_name_H-M   'P 1'
#
loop_
_entity.id
_entity.type
_entity.pdbx_description
1 polymer ?
#
loop_
_entity_poly.entity_id
_entity_poly.type
_entity_poly.pdbx_seq_one_letter_code
_entity_poly.pdbx_strand_id
1 'polypeptide(L)'
;MNLPPWTYTPDKYFNKTAAIPIGVSVLGLTGVLDPVTTSKHARRHFNNMKGDNKKLVEFPVAVHGIIGNTPLSDNHTDPHCGLLVVADFLLANGALDAMNLTCMDKVQPLNFDIPDALALELFDLDGGAMDGKIHNPAQDAKDYKSKYTDMKVYKSKYTQMKVGVIVLSFAVVGLGVYAFLKHREAKATRGKYAVYEDACMGNAS
;
A
#
# COMPACT_ATOMS: atom_id res chain seq x y z
N MET A 1 -54.65 -1.11 8.13
CA MET A 1 -53.65 -2.07 7.59
C MET A 1 -53.35 -3.06 8.70
N ASN A 2 -53.57 -4.35 8.47
CA ASN A 2 -53.21 -5.38 9.45
C ASN A 2 -51.69 -5.48 9.50
N LEU A 3 -51.12 -5.33 10.70
CA LEU A 3 -49.69 -5.53 10.90
C LEU A 3 -49.34 -7.00 10.61
N PRO A 4 -48.17 -7.30 10.02
CA PRO A 4 -47.72 -8.67 9.82
C PRO A 4 -47.70 -9.43 11.15
N PRO A 5 -47.99 -10.75 11.18
CA PRO A 5 -48.07 -11.55 12.40
C PRO A 5 -46.78 -11.57 13.24
N TRP A 6 -45.64 -11.12 12.68
CA TRP A 6 -44.35 -11.00 13.35
C TRP A 6 -43.95 -9.55 13.61
N THR A 7 -44.89 -8.73 14.06
CA THR A 7 -44.55 -7.37 14.52
C THR A 7 -44.25 -7.38 16.01
N TYR A 8 -43.06 -6.93 16.35
CA TYR A 8 -42.70 -6.69 17.75
C TYR A 8 -43.50 -5.49 18.26
N THR A 9 -44.41 -5.72 19.20
CA THR A 9 -45.11 -4.66 19.92
C THR A 9 -44.11 -3.96 20.85
N PRO A 10 -43.85 -2.65 20.67
CA PRO A 10 -42.94 -1.90 21.54
C PRO A 10 -43.30 -2.08 23.03
N ASP A 11 -42.33 -2.50 23.83
CA ASP A 11 -42.47 -2.56 25.28
C ASP A 11 -41.92 -1.30 25.96
N LYS A 12 -41.89 -1.29 27.29
CA LYS A 12 -41.38 -0.15 28.10
C LYS A 12 -39.90 0.15 27.88
N TYR A 13 -39.14 -0.76 27.27
CA TYR A 13 -37.72 -0.62 26.96
C TYR A 13 -37.46 -0.25 25.49
N PHE A 14 -38.48 -0.30 24.64
CA PHE A 14 -38.35 0.16 23.26
C PHE A 14 -37.84 1.61 23.21
N ASN A 15 -36.82 1.83 22.37
CA ASN A 15 -36.15 3.12 22.20
C ASN A 15 -35.60 3.73 23.51
N LYS A 16 -35.31 2.90 24.52
CA LYS A 16 -34.57 3.29 25.72
C LYS A 16 -33.13 2.82 25.59
N THR A 17 -32.22 3.60 26.15
CA THR A 17 -30.81 3.21 26.27
C THR A 17 -30.46 2.94 27.73
N ALA A 18 -29.56 2.00 27.95
CA ALA A 18 -29.11 1.64 29.28
C ALA A 18 -28.34 2.82 29.90
N ALA A 19 -28.44 2.94 31.22
CA ALA A 19 -27.55 3.76 32.02
C ALA A 19 -26.52 2.85 32.69
N ILE A 20 -25.27 3.29 32.74
CA ILE A 20 -24.19 2.60 33.43
C ILE A 20 -24.39 2.84 34.93
N PRO A 21 -24.58 1.78 35.75
CA PRO A 21 -24.68 1.94 37.20
C PRO A 21 -23.39 2.52 37.80
N ILE A 22 -23.50 3.14 38.98
CA ILE A 22 -22.36 3.67 39.72
C ILE A 22 -21.39 2.51 40.04
N GLY A 23 -20.09 2.73 39.79
CA GLY A 23 -19.04 1.74 40.05
C GLY A 23 -18.94 0.63 39.01
N VAL A 24 -19.73 0.67 37.94
CA VAL A 24 -19.67 -0.29 36.83
C VAL A 24 -18.97 0.33 35.62
N SER A 25 -18.19 -0.47 34.92
CA SER A 25 -17.56 -0.14 33.64
C SER A 25 -18.17 -0.96 32.51
N VAL A 26 -18.27 -0.40 31.31
CA VAL A 26 -18.76 -1.11 30.12
C VAL A 26 -17.69 -1.20 29.05
N LEU A 27 -17.30 -2.43 28.69
CA LEU A 27 -16.51 -2.69 27.50
C LEU A 27 -17.44 -3.03 26.32
N GLY A 28 -17.40 -2.19 25.29
CA GLY A 28 -18.02 -2.44 24.00
C GLY A 28 -17.01 -3.00 23.01
N LEU A 29 -17.44 -3.96 22.21
CA LEU A 29 -16.62 -4.64 21.21
C LEU A 29 -17.35 -4.65 19.86
N THR A 30 -16.70 -4.24 18.78
CA THR A 30 -17.29 -4.32 17.44
C THR A 30 -16.26 -4.58 16.35
N GLY A 31 -16.65 -5.37 15.36
CA GLY A 31 -15.92 -5.54 14.10
C GLY A 31 -16.49 -4.60 13.04
N VAL A 32 -15.62 -3.86 12.35
CA VAL A 32 -16.08 -2.88 11.34
C VAL A 32 -16.63 -3.57 10.09
N LEU A 33 -16.24 -4.83 9.83
CA LEU A 33 -16.73 -5.66 8.73
C LEU A 33 -17.82 -6.65 9.15
N ASP A 34 -18.47 -6.47 10.30
CA ASP A 34 -19.57 -7.33 10.74
C ASP A 34 -20.87 -7.02 9.93
N PRO A 35 -21.36 -7.97 9.10
CA PRO A 35 -22.57 -7.74 8.31
C PRO A 35 -23.86 -7.98 9.11
N VAL A 36 -23.81 -8.72 10.22
CA VAL A 36 -24.97 -9.13 11.03
C VAL A 36 -25.29 -8.06 12.07
N THR A 37 -24.28 -7.61 12.81
CA THR A 37 -24.38 -6.56 13.83
C THR A 37 -23.46 -5.39 13.51
N THR A 38 -23.75 -4.71 12.39
CA THR A 38 -22.92 -3.63 11.84
C THR A 38 -22.45 -2.58 12.86
N SER A 39 -21.19 -2.16 12.74
CA SER A 39 -20.52 -1.22 13.66
C SER A 39 -21.25 0.10 13.86
N LYS A 40 -21.99 0.60 12.86
CA LYS A 40 -22.83 1.80 13.00
C LYS A 40 -23.85 1.66 14.14
N HIS A 41 -24.41 0.47 14.34
CA HIS A 41 -25.38 0.22 15.39
C HIS A 41 -24.70 0.07 16.76
N ALA A 42 -23.51 -0.54 16.80
CA ALA A 42 -22.69 -0.58 18.01
C ALA A 42 -22.28 0.82 18.47
N ARG A 43 -21.74 1.66 17.57
CA ARG A 43 -21.42 3.07 17.85
C ARG A 43 -22.62 3.84 18.36
N ARG A 44 -23.77 3.72 17.70
CA ARG A 44 -25.01 4.39 18.12
C ARG A 44 -25.47 3.91 19.51
N HIS A 45 -25.48 2.60 19.75
CA HIS A 45 -25.84 2.03 21.04
C HIS A 45 -24.91 2.55 22.15
N PHE A 46 -23.60 2.53 21.90
CA PHE A 46 -22.58 2.97 22.82
C PHE A 46 -22.66 4.47 23.12
N ASN A 47 -22.82 5.31 22.09
CA ASN A 47 -22.96 6.76 22.24
C ASN A 47 -24.21 7.14 23.04
N ASN A 48 -25.31 6.43 22.83
CA ASN A 48 -26.57 6.71 23.51
C ASN A 48 -26.65 6.14 24.94
N MET A 49 -25.74 5.24 25.33
CA MET A 49 -25.65 4.70 26.69
C MET A 49 -25.26 5.82 27.67
N LYS A 50 -26.02 6.01 28.74
CA LYS A 50 -25.78 7.10 29.71
C LYS A 50 -24.66 6.73 30.68
N GLY A 51 -23.65 7.58 30.79
CA GLY A 51 -22.48 7.38 31.64
C GLY A 51 -21.19 7.31 30.81
N ASP A 52 -20.08 7.69 31.46
CA ASP A 52 -18.79 7.90 30.77
C ASP A 52 -17.78 6.78 31.04
N ASN A 53 -18.03 5.91 32.03
CA ASN A 53 -17.16 4.78 32.34
C ASN A 53 -17.35 3.62 31.36
N LYS A 54 -17.05 3.88 30.09
CA LYS A 54 -17.22 2.95 28.98
C LYS A 54 -16.12 3.10 27.95
N LYS A 55 -15.72 2.00 27.32
CA LYS A 55 -14.77 2.00 26.20
C LYS A 55 -15.31 1.14 25.06
N LEU A 56 -15.30 1.67 23.83
CA LEU A 56 -15.62 0.91 22.63
C LEU A 56 -14.31 0.57 21.91
N VAL A 57 -13.99 -0.71 21.80
CA VAL A 57 -12.86 -1.19 21.01
C VAL A 57 -13.39 -1.64 19.65
N GLU A 58 -12.91 -0.98 18.60
CA GLU A 58 -13.28 -1.28 17.21
C GLU A 58 -12.15 -2.01 16.51
N PHE A 59 -12.45 -3.17 15.95
CA PHE A 59 -11.53 -3.97 15.14
C PHE A 59 -11.76 -3.64 13.66
N PRO A 60 -10.81 -2.97 12.97
CA PRO A 60 -11.05 -2.43 11.63
C PRO A 60 -11.40 -3.46 10.54
N VAL A 61 -10.95 -4.70 10.70
CA VAL A 61 -11.11 -5.78 9.71
C VAL A 61 -11.80 -7.02 10.27
N ALA A 62 -12.31 -6.97 11.50
CA ALA A 62 -12.99 -8.13 12.09
C ALA A 62 -14.45 -8.23 11.65
N VAL A 63 -14.93 -9.47 11.58
CA VAL A 63 -16.28 -9.86 11.20
C VAL A 63 -17.17 -10.09 12.43
N HIS A 64 -18.36 -10.68 12.24
CA HIS A 64 -19.25 -11.04 13.34
C HIS A 64 -18.57 -11.95 14.38
N GLY A 65 -18.90 -11.77 15.66
CA GLY A 65 -18.35 -12.60 16.74
C GLY A 65 -16.85 -12.39 16.99
N ILE A 66 -16.41 -11.13 17.14
CA ILE A 66 -14.98 -10.77 17.17
C ILE A 66 -14.15 -11.48 18.24
N ILE A 67 -14.77 -11.97 19.33
CA ILE A 67 -14.06 -12.68 20.40
C ILE A 67 -13.34 -13.91 19.84
N GLY A 68 -13.91 -14.58 18.84
CA GLY A 68 -13.31 -15.74 18.15
C GLY A 68 -12.89 -15.47 16.70
N ASN A 69 -13.01 -14.24 16.20
CA ASN A 69 -12.76 -13.90 14.79
C ASN A 69 -11.74 -12.77 14.64
N THR A 70 -10.71 -12.78 15.49
CA THR A 70 -9.60 -11.81 15.49
C THR A 70 -8.25 -12.53 15.66
N PRO A 71 -7.89 -13.44 14.74
CA PRO A 71 -6.67 -14.23 14.84
C PRO A 71 -5.43 -13.33 14.83
N LEU A 72 -4.36 -13.76 15.49
CA LEU A 72 -3.10 -13.04 15.49
C LEU A 72 -2.23 -13.45 14.28
N SER A 73 -1.48 -12.52 13.72
CA SER A 73 -0.57 -12.76 12.59
C SER A 73 0.68 -13.54 12.97
N ASP A 74 1.14 -13.42 14.23
CA ASP A 74 2.43 -13.95 14.66
C ASP A 74 2.35 -15.46 14.93
N ASN A 75 1.25 -15.91 15.53
CA ASN A 75 0.98 -17.30 15.85
C ASN A 75 -0.52 -17.59 15.79
N HIS A 76 -0.96 -18.38 14.82
CA HIS A 76 -2.36 -18.74 14.62
C HIS A 76 -2.94 -19.68 15.70
N THR A 77 -2.09 -20.24 16.57
CA THR A 77 -2.54 -21.04 17.72
C THR A 77 -2.77 -20.22 18.98
N ASP A 78 -2.35 -18.95 18.99
CA ASP A 78 -2.59 -18.07 20.12
C ASP A 78 -4.08 -17.70 20.21
N PRO A 79 -4.57 -17.37 21.42
CA PRO A 79 -5.92 -16.85 21.58
C PRO A 79 -6.16 -15.60 20.71
N HIS A 80 -7.34 -15.53 20.11
CA HIS A 80 -7.78 -14.37 19.35
C HIS A 80 -7.71 -13.08 20.18
N CYS A 81 -7.33 -11.96 19.56
CA CYS A 81 -7.17 -10.68 20.27
C CYS A 81 -8.45 -10.22 20.96
N GLY A 82 -9.62 -10.47 20.37
CA GLY A 82 -10.91 -10.16 20.99
C GLY A 82 -11.10 -10.87 22.33
N LEU A 83 -10.62 -12.11 22.47
CA LEU A 83 -10.63 -12.83 23.75
C LEU A 83 -9.60 -12.24 24.72
N LEU A 84 -8.40 -11.89 24.24
CA LEU A 84 -7.36 -11.26 25.07
C LEU A 84 -7.86 -9.91 25.65
N VAL A 85 -8.53 -9.09 24.84
CA VAL A 85 -9.12 -7.82 25.29
C VAL A 85 -10.18 -8.03 26.39
N VAL A 86 -11.01 -9.07 26.28
CA VAL A 86 -11.98 -9.42 27.34
C VAL A 86 -11.25 -9.89 28.60
N ALA A 87 -10.22 -10.74 28.46
CA ALA A 87 -9.43 -11.21 29.58
C ALA A 87 -8.74 -10.05 30.31
N ASP A 88 -8.12 -9.11 29.57
CA ASP A 88 -7.49 -7.92 30.15
C ASP A 88 -8.50 -7.02 30.88
N PHE A 89 -9.71 -6.87 30.36
CA PHE A 89 -10.78 -6.14 31.06
C PHE A 89 -11.13 -6.78 32.41
N LEU A 90 -11.20 -8.12 32.46
CA LEU A 90 -11.47 -8.85 33.70
C LEU A 90 -10.29 -8.78 34.67
N LEU A 91 -9.06 -8.99 34.20
CA LEU A 91 -7.84 -8.91 35.01
C LEU A 91 -7.60 -7.50 35.57
N ALA A 92 -8.01 -6.47 34.82
CA ALA A 92 -8.00 -5.09 35.28
C ALA A 92 -9.16 -4.74 36.23
N ASN A 93 -9.98 -5.70 36.66
CA ASN A 93 -11.20 -5.45 37.46
C ASN A 93 -12.12 -4.39 36.85
N GLY A 94 -12.23 -4.37 35.52
CA GLY A 94 -13.03 -3.39 34.79
C GLY A 94 -12.38 -2.00 34.62
N ALA A 95 -11.14 -1.80 35.06
CA ALA A 95 -10.43 -0.54 34.88
C ALA A 95 -10.01 -0.36 33.40
N LEU A 96 -10.83 0.37 32.65
CA LEU A 96 -10.74 0.54 31.19
C LEU A 96 -9.42 1.15 30.69
N ASP A 97 -8.76 1.96 31.52
CA ASP A 97 -7.49 2.62 31.22
C ASP A 97 -6.28 1.73 31.51
N ALA A 98 -6.45 0.70 32.34
CA ALA A 98 -5.41 -0.27 32.67
C ALA A 98 -5.38 -1.47 31.69
N MET A 99 -6.36 -1.56 30.80
CA MET A 99 -6.44 -2.64 29.81
C MET A 99 -5.27 -2.59 28.82
N ASN A 100 -4.63 -3.73 28.59
CA ASN A 100 -3.68 -3.89 27.51
C ASN A 100 -4.41 -4.14 26.18
N LEU A 101 -4.14 -3.32 25.17
CA LEU A 101 -4.72 -3.45 23.83
C LEU A 101 -3.66 -3.72 22.74
N THR A 102 -2.42 -4.04 23.11
CA THR A 102 -1.32 -4.23 22.15
C THR A 102 -1.55 -5.41 21.19
N CYS A 103 -2.44 -6.35 21.51
CA CYS A 103 -2.79 -7.42 20.57
C CYS A 103 -3.48 -6.89 19.30
N MET A 104 -4.08 -5.71 19.35
CA MET A 104 -4.79 -5.10 18.21
C MET A 104 -3.86 -4.88 17.01
N ASP A 105 -2.61 -4.51 17.27
CA ASP A 105 -1.59 -4.30 16.23
C ASP A 105 -1.13 -5.59 15.55
N LYS A 106 -1.46 -6.73 16.17
CA LYS A 106 -1.11 -8.08 15.72
C LYS A 106 -2.30 -8.83 15.13
N VAL A 107 -3.48 -8.21 15.08
CA VAL A 107 -4.64 -8.83 14.42
C VAL A 107 -4.29 -9.04 12.96
N GLN A 108 -4.52 -10.26 12.48
CA GLN A 108 -4.20 -10.66 11.13
C GLN A 108 -4.83 -9.67 10.13
N PRO A 109 -4.04 -9.09 9.21
CA PRO A 109 -4.56 -8.19 8.21
C PRO A 109 -5.51 -8.95 7.28
N LEU A 110 -6.51 -8.24 6.76
CA LEU A 110 -7.38 -8.77 5.72
C LEU A 110 -6.54 -9.17 4.51
N ASN A 111 -6.56 -10.45 4.17
CA ASN A 111 -5.88 -11.02 3.02
C ASN A 111 -6.86 -11.84 2.21
N PHE A 112 -6.88 -11.61 0.90
CA PHE A 112 -7.71 -12.35 -0.07
C PHE A 112 -6.89 -13.36 -0.89
N ASP A 113 -5.60 -13.50 -0.58
CA ASP A 113 -4.75 -14.53 -1.17
C ASP A 113 -5.08 -15.88 -0.52
N ILE A 114 -5.91 -16.67 -1.20
CA ILE A 114 -6.35 -18.00 -0.78
C ILE A 114 -5.52 -19.02 -1.55
N PRO A 115 -4.70 -19.86 -0.88
CA PRO A 115 -3.92 -20.89 -1.55
C PRO A 115 -4.81 -21.84 -2.35
N ASP A 116 -4.37 -22.28 -3.54
CA ASP A 116 -5.16 -23.16 -4.42
C ASP A 116 -5.65 -24.43 -3.71
N ALA A 117 -4.83 -25.03 -2.85
CA ALA A 117 -5.23 -26.19 -2.05
C ALA A 117 -6.41 -25.89 -1.12
N LEU A 118 -6.41 -24.70 -0.49
CA LEU A 118 -7.50 -24.25 0.37
C LEU A 118 -8.73 -23.83 -0.44
N ALA A 119 -8.54 -23.27 -1.64
CA ALA A 119 -9.62 -22.95 -2.56
C ALA A 119 -10.35 -24.21 -3.03
N LEU A 120 -9.58 -25.27 -3.35
CA LEU A 120 -10.12 -26.58 -3.68
C LEU A 120 -10.85 -27.21 -2.49
N GLU A 121 -10.26 -27.18 -1.30
CA GLU A 121 -10.88 -27.77 -0.10
C GLU A 121 -12.19 -27.06 0.32
N LEU A 122 -12.19 -25.72 0.35
CA LEU A 122 -13.33 -24.94 0.86
C LEU A 122 -14.42 -24.69 -0.18
N PHE A 123 -14.04 -24.58 -1.45
CA PHE A 123 -14.94 -24.12 -2.52
C PHE A 123 -15.00 -25.05 -3.73
N ASP A 124 -14.25 -26.15 -3.74
CA ASP A 124 -14.14 -27.09 -4.87
C ASP A 124 -13.69 -26.41 -6.18
N LEU A 125 -12.79 -25.42 -6.04
CA LEU A 125 -12.24 -24.64 -7.15
C LEU A 125 -10.80 -25.07 -7.48
N ASP A 126 -10.61 -25.59 -8.69
CA ASP A 126 -9.29 -25.92 -9.24
C ASP A 126 -8.70 -24.69 -9.97
N GLY A 127 -7.47 -24.31 -9.64
CA GLY A 127 -6.79 -23.14 -10.21
C GLY A 127 -6.94 -21.83 -9.43
N GLY A 128 -7.48 -21.87 -8.21
CA GLY A 128 -7.53 -20.74 -7.27
C GLY A 128 -8.95 -20.24 -6.95
N ALA A 129 -9.09 -19.46 -5.87
CA ALA A 129 -10.40 -18.99 -5.40
C ALA A 129 -10.97 -17.80 -6.19
N MET A 130 -10.15 -17.09 -6.95
CA MET A 130 -10.48 -15.84 -7.63
C MET A 130 -10.01 -15.86 -9.09
N ASP A 131 -10.63 -15.06 -9.97
CA ASP A 131 -10.26 -14.93 -11.40
C ASP A 131 -8.91 -14.19 -11.62
N GLY A 132 -7.84 -14.69 -11.00
CA GLY A 132 -6.49 -14.12 -11.03
C GLY A 132 -5.94 -13.79 -9.63
N LYS A 133 -4.65 -13.40 -9.57
CA LYS A 133 -4.03 -12.98 -8.30
C LYS A 133 -4.59 -11.62 -7.88
N ILE A 134 -5.32 -11.59 -6.76
CA ILE A 134 -5.71 -10.33 -6.14
C ILE A 134 -4.47 -9.67 -5.58
N HIS A 135 -4.17 -8.50 -6.13
CA HIS A 135 -3.20 -7.56 -5.61
C HIS A 135 -3.53 -7.24 -4.14
N ASN A 136 -2.68 -7.72 -3.22
CA ASN A 136 -2.73 -7.41 -1.80
C ASN A 136 -2.34 -5.93 -1.58
N PRO A 137 -3.29 -5.05 -1.21
CA PRO A 137 -3.03 -3.60 -1.13
C PRO A 137 -1.86 -3.24 -0.21
N ALA A 138 -1.59 -4.04 0.83
CA ALA A 138 -0.50 -3.80 1.77
C ALA A 138 0.89 -4.21 1.23
N GLN A 139 0.95 -5.28 0.42
CA GLN A 139 2.18 -5.70 -0.26
C GLN A 139 2.42 -4.86 -1.52
N ASP A 140 1.38 -4.61 -2.30
CA ASP A 140 1.49 -3.82 -3.53
C ASP A 140 1.84 -2.36 -3.26
N ALA A 141 1.48 -1.79 -2.11
CA ALA A 141 1.96 -0.47 -1.70
C ALA A 141 3.49 -0.43 -1.55
N LYS A 142 4.10 -1.51 -1.06
CA LYS A 142 5.56 -1.64 -0.93
C LYS A 142 6.21 -1.88 -2.30
N ASP A 143 5.62 -2.74 -3.12
CA ASP A 143 6.10 -3.04 -4.47
C ASP A 143 5.97 -1.86 -5.42
N TYR A 144 4.90 -1.07 -5.30
CA TYR A 144 4.71 0.17 -6.05
C TYR A 144 5.80 1.18 -5.71
N LYS A 145 6.11 1.37 -4.42
CA LYS A 145 7.17 2.29 -3.98
C LYS A 145 8.54 1.86 -4.50
N SER A 146 8.84 0.57 -4.46
CA SER A 146 10.07 -0.03 -4.99
C SER A 146 10.20 0.15 -6.51
N LYS A 147 9.17 -0.22 -7.27
CA LYS A 147 9.13 -0.06 -8.74
C LYS A 147 9.23 1.41 -9.17
N TYR A 148 8.62 2.33 -8.40
CA TYR A 148 8.71 3.77 -8.67
C TYR A 148 10.12 4.31 -8.45
N THR A 149 10.82 3.88 -7.39
CA THR A 149 12.23 4.23 -7.17
C THR A 149 13.14 3.69 -8.26
N ASP A 150 12.92 2.45 -8.69
CA ASP A 150 13.75 1.81 -9.71
C ASP A 150 13.55 2.46 -11.08
N MET A 151 12.30 2.81 -11.42
CA MET A 151 11.98 3.57 -12.63
C MET A 151 12.59 4.98 -12.62
N LYS A 152 12.66 5.66 -11.47
CA LYS A 152 13.37 6.94 -11.34
C LYS A 152 14.88 6.80 -11.58
N VAL A 153 15.49 5.76 -11.02
CA VAL A 153 16.92 5.47 -11.22
C VAL A 153 17.21 5.14 -12.69
N TYR A 154 16.37 4.31 -13.31
CA TYR A 154 16.50 3.96 -14.73
C TYR A 154 16.39 5.19 -15.65
N LYS A 155 15.37 6.03 -15.42
CA LYS A 155 15.17 7.26 -16.21
C LYS A 155 16.34 8.24 -16.05
N SER A 156 16.92 8.35 -14.85
CA SER A 156 18.13 9.15 -14.60
C SER A 156 19.35 8.64 -15.37
N LYS A 157 19.62 7.31 -15.32
CA LYS A 157 20.72 6.70 -16.07
C LYS A 157 20.57 6.85 -17.58
N TYR A 158 19.35 6.69 -18.10
CA TYR A 158 19.04 6.87 -19.52
C TYR A 158 19.27 8.31 -19.99
N THR A 159 18.87 9.30 -19.19
CA THR A 159 19.15 10.72 -19.47
C THR A 159 20.64 11.01 -19.50
N GLN A 160 21.42 10.48 -18.54
CA GLN A 160 22.88 10.65 -18.52
C GLN A 160 23.56 10.03 -19.75
N MET A 161 23.13 8.81 -20.14
CA MET A 161 23.64 8.13 -21.33
C MET A 161 23.32 8.92 -22.62
N LYS A 162 22.11 9.46 -22.76
CA LYS A 162 21.73 10.29 -23.92
C LYS A 162 22.59 11.54 -24.05
N VAL A 163 22.84 12.23 -22.94
CA VAL A 163 23.70 13.42 -22.94
C VAL A 163 25.12 13.05 -23.37
N GLY A 164 25.66 11.93 -22.86
CA GLY A 164 26.99 11.45 -23.25
C GLY A 164 27.13 11.17 -24.75
N VAL A 165 26.13 10.54 -25.37
CA VAL A 165 26.14 10.25 -26.82
C VAL A 165 26.10 11.54 -27.66
N ILE A 166 25.31 12.53 -27.24
CA ILE A 166 25.23 13.83 -27.92
C ILE A 166 26.56 14.58 -27.85
N VAL A 167 27.21 14.61 -26.68
CA VAL A 167 28.51 15.28 -26.52
C VAL A 167 29.57 14.61 -27.38
N LEU A 168 29.57 13.27 -27.44
CA LEU A 168 30.53 12.50 -28.23
C LEU A 168 30.35 12.77 -29.74
N SER A 169 29.11 12.85 -30.22
CA SER A 169 28.85 13.11 -31.64
C SER A 169 29.34 14.49 -32.08
N PHE A 170 29.14 15.53 -31.25
CA PHE A 170 29.69 16.87 -31.51
C PHE A 170 31.22 16.89 -31.53
N ALA A 171 31.87 16.15 -30.64
CA ALA A 171 33.34 16.06 -30.62
C ALA A 171 33.89 15.42 -31.92
N VAL A 172 33.26 14.34 -32.40
CA VAL A 172 33.67 13.66 -33.65
C VAL A 172 33.45 14.55 -34.86
N VAL A 173 32.30 15.23 -34.96
CA VAL A 173 32.03 16.18 -36.04
C VAL A 173 33.02 17.34 -36.01
N GLY A 174 33.30 17.89 -34.82
CA GLY A 174 34.29 18.97 -34.65
C GLY A 174 35.69 18.58 -35.12
N LEU A 175 36.16 17.38 -34.75
CA LEU A 175 37.44 16.84 -35.22
C LEU A 175 37.47 16.65 -36.74
N GLY A 176 36.38 16.16 -37.33
CA GLY A 176 36.26 16.01 -38.78
C GLY A 176 36.32 17.34 -39.54
N VAL A 177 35.60 18.35 -39.07
CA VAL A 177 35.62 19.70 -39.64
C VAL A 177 37.01 20.32 -39.50
N TYR A 178 37.66 20.19 -38.33
CA TYR A 178 39.01 20.67 -38.10
C TYR A 178 40.02 20.03 -39.07
N ALA A 179 39.98 18.70 -39.23
CA ALA A 179 40.84 17.99 -40.17
C ALA A 179 40.62 18.44 -41.62
N PHE A 180 39.36 18.68 -42.02
CA PHE A 180 39.01 19.16 -43.35
C PHE A 180 39.53 20.58 -43.63
N LEU A 181 39.36 21.50 -42.67
CA LEU A 181 39.87 22.87 -42.77
C LEU A 181 41.39 22.87 -42.90
N LYS A 182 42.09 22.11 -42.04
CA LYS A 182 43.55 21.98 -42.08
C LYS A 182 44.04 21.38 -43.40
N HIS A 183 43.31 20.40 -43.97
CA HIS A 183 43.63 19.84 -45.27
C HIS A 183 43.46 20.86 -46.41
N ARG A 184 42.40 21.70 -46.36
CA ARG A 184 42.22 22.80 -47.33
C ARG A 184 43.33 23.84 -47.24
N GLU A 185 43.73 24.23 -46.02
CA GLU A 185 44.85 25.15 -45.80
C GLU A 185 46.16 24.58 -46.35
N ALA A 186 46.46 23.30 -46.09
CA ALA A 186 47.65 22.62 -46.61
C ALA A 186 47.64 22.53 -48.15
N LYS A 187 46.48 22.30 -48.76
CA LYS A 187 46.33 22.28 -50.23
C LYS A 187 46.51 23.68 -50.83
N ALA A 188 45.99 24.72 -50.17
CA ALA A 188 46.14 26.11 -50.61
C ALA A 188 47.59 26.61 -50.50
N THR A 189 48.31 26.24 -49.43
CA THR A 189 49.75 26.53 -49.31
C THR A 189 50.55 25.79 -50.38
N ARG A 190 50.32 24.49 -50.59
CA ARG A 190 50.97 23.75 -51.70
C ARG A 190 50.72 24.38 -53.07
N GLY A 191 49.49 24.81 -53.35
CA GLY A 191 49.17 25.51 -54.60
C GLY A 191 49.91 26.84 -54.75
N LYS A 192 50.12 27.60 -53.68
CA LYS A 192 50.92 28.83 -53.71
C LYS A 192 52.39 28.56 -53.99
N TYR A 193 52.99 27.52 -53.40
CA TYR A 193 54.42 27.20 -53.60
C TYR A 193 54.71 26.56 -54.96
N ALA A 194 53.76 25.83 -55.56
CA ALA A 194 53.89 25.29 -56.92
C ALA A 194 54.05 26.39 -57.99
N VAL A 195 53.37 27.54 -57.81
CA VAL A 195 53.51 28.71 -58.70
C VAL A 195 54.91 29.33 -58.64
N TYR A 196 55.63 29.18 -57.52
CA TYR A 196 57.02 29.63 -57.41
C TYR A 196 58.03 28.65 -58.02
N GLU A 197 57.72 27.35 -58.08
CA GLU A 197 58.55 26.36 -58.78
C GLU A 197 58.47 26.54 -60.30
N ASP A 198 57.28 26.81 -60.85
CA ASP A 198 57.10 27.05 -62.29
C ASP A 198 57.77 28.36 -62.77
N ALA A 199 57.79 29.40 -61.91
CA ALA A 199 58.49 30.65 -62.20
C ALA A 199 60.02 30.50 -62.22
N CYS A 200 60.57 29.48 -61.57
CA CYS A 200 62.01 29.18 -61.61
C CYS A 200 62.41 28.32 -62.83
N MET A 201 61.45 27.66 -63.48
CA MET A 201 61.70 26.76 -64.62
C MET A 201 61.37 27.37 -66.00
N GLY A 202 60.82 28.59 -66.04
CA GLY A 202 60.35 29.25 -67.28
C GLY A 202 61.38 30.01 -68.11
N ASN A 203 62.70 29.88 -67.87
CA ASN A 203 63.72 30.58 -68.67
C ASN A 203 64.92 29.68 -68.96
N ALA A 204 64.75 28.75 -69.89
CA ALA A 204 65.85 28.16 -70.65
C ALA A 204 65.33 27.92 -72.08
N SER A 205 65.82 28.75 -72.99
CA SER A 205 65.59 28.71 -74.44
C SER A 205 66.07 27.41 -75.08
#